data_AF-A0A7V3NBV0-F1
#
_entry.id   AF-A0A7V3NBV0-F1
#
_cell.length_a   1.000
_cell.length_b   1.000
_cell.length_c   1.000
_cell.angle_alpha   90.00
_cell.angle_beta   90.00
_cell.angle_gamma   90.00
#
_symmetry.space_group_name_H-M   'P 1'
#
loop_
_entity.id
_entity.type
_entity.pdbx_description
1 polymer ?
#
loop_
_entity_poly.entity_id
_entity_poly.type
_entity_poly.pdbx_seq_one_letter_code
_entity_poly.pdbx_strand_id
1 'polypeptide(L)'
;MSEERLSRREFVQSTAALAAAVASTACGPAGAAPAPPPPDPRKTRSFNENMEYRRLGRTNLMISAVSMGGHWKNLPYRQGDAEFHKNRREVIAAALDHGINYIDACWSGEVLVYAEALGPRREQIYFGFDWTLGRDPAIVGSVERLKQGLDEGLRQAKLDYVDLWRITLREHVTFNTAREIENVVAALEWAKKTGKARFTGVSTHHRPWIAEAVAKYPALEVVITPYSAGSREKPVGSMFDAVRRYDVGLIGIKPFASG
;
A
#
# COMPACT_ATOMS: atom_id res chain seq x y z
N MET A 1 -14.84 22.19 12.99
CA MET A 1 -15.42 20.86 13.24
C MET A 1 -14.25 19.91 13.44
N SER A 2 -14.12 19.30 14.61
CA SER A 2 -13.04 18.35 14.90
C SER A 2 -13.22 17.11 14.04
N GLU A 3 -12.33 16.87 13.08
CA GLU A 3 -12.25 15.57 12.40
C GLU A 3 -11.88 14.53 13.46
N GLU A 4 -12.82 13.62 13.77
CA GLU A 4 -12.58 12.50 14.69
C GLU A 4 -11.48 11.60 14.12
N ARG A 5 -10.33 11.60 14.81
CA ARG A 5 -9.21 10.73 14.49
C ARG A 5 -9.60 9.30 14.87
N LEU A 6 -9.85 8.44 13.88
CA LEU A 6 -10.12 7.01 14.08
C LEU A 6 -9.04 6.38 14.96
N SER A 7 -9.41 5.96 16.17
CA SER A 7 -8.49 5.28 17.07
C SER A 7 -8.25 3.82 16.62
N ARG A 8 -7.09 3.25 16.97
CA ARG A 8 -6.77 1.84 16.68
C ARG A 8 -7.81 0.88 17.26
N ARG A 9 -8.43 1.23 18.40
CA ARG A 9 -9.49 0.43 19.04
C ARG A 9 -10.76 0.42 18.19
N GLU A 10 -11.19 1.58 17.70
CA GLU A 10 -12.34 1.69 16.78
C GLU A 10 -12.07 0.99 15.44
N PHE A 11 -10.83 1.02 14.96
CA PHE A 11 -10.43 0.27 13.77
C PHE A 11 -10.52 -1.25 13.98
N VAL A 12 -9.97 -1.78 15.07
CA VAL A 12 -10.03 -3.23 15.36
C VAL A 12 -11.49 -3.67 15.56
N GLN A 13 -12.32 -2.85 16.19
CA GLN A 13 -13.74 -3.15 16.38
C GLN A 13 -14.54 -3.12 15.07
N SER A 14 -14.30 -2.12 14.21
CA SER A 14 -14.96 -2.01 12.91
C SER A 14 -14.51 -3.09 11.91
N THR A 15 -13.23 -3.46 11.92
CA THR A 15 -12.73 -4.58 11.10
C THR A 15 -13.20 -5.95 11.59
N ALA A 16 -13.32 -6.16 12.91
CA ALA A 16 -13.91 -7.39 13.45
C ALA A 16 -15.39 -7.53 13.04
N ALA A 17 -16.15 -6.43 13.06
CA ALA A 17 -17.55 -6.42 12.60
C ALA A 17 -17.66 -6.69 11.09
N LEU A 18 -16.80 -6.10 10.27
CA LEU A 18 -16.78 -6.35 8.82
C LEU A 18 -16.35 -7.79 8.48
N ALA A 19 -15.34 -8.33 9.18
CA ALA A 19 -14.86 -9.68 8.99
C ALA A 19 -15.92 -10.74 9.41
N ALA A 20 -16.67 -10.49 10.48
CA ALA A 20 -17.77 -11.35 10.90
C ALA A 20 -18.93 -11.39 9.88
N ALA A 21 -19.21 -10.26 9.21
CA ALA A 21 -20.23 -10.19 8.17
C ALA A 21 -19.81 -10.92 6.87
N VAL A 22 -18.52 -11.02 6.59
CA VAL A 22 -17.98 -11.75 5.42
C VAL A 22 -17.83 -13.25 5.72
N ALA A 23 -17.45 -13.61 6.95
CA ALA A 23 -17.23 -15.00 7.36
C ALA A 23 -18.51 -15.86 7.36
N SER A 24 -19.70 -15.27 7.44
CA SER A 24 -20.98 -16.00 7.33
C SER A 24 -21.31 -16.47 5.91
N THR A 25 -20.46 -16.19 4.90
CA THR A 25 -20.75 -16.48 3.48
C THR A 25 -19.75 -17.38 2.75
N ALA A 26 -18.83 -18.11 3.41
CA ALA A 26 -17.86 -18.93 2.68
C ALA A 26 -17.69 -20.36 3.22
N CYS A 27 -18.31 -21.32 2.53
CA CYS A 27 -17.89 -22.72 2.47
C CYS A 27 -17.73 -23.13 1.00
N GLY A 28 -16.52 -23.52 0.58
CA GLY A 28 -16.28 -24.30 -0.64
C GLY A 28 -15.18 -23.76 -1.59
N PRO A 29 -14.31 -24.63 -2.15
CA PRO A 29 -13.31 -24.24 -3.13
C PRO A 29 -13.89 -24.35 -4.56
N ALA A 30 -14.50 -23.28 -5.09
CA ALA A 30 -14.79 -23.12 -6.52
C ALA A 30 -15.24 -21.68 -6.83
N GLY A 31 -14.44 -20.96 -7.62
CA GLY A 31 -14.80 -19.63 -8.15
C GLY A 31 -14.72 -18.51 -7.10
N ALA A 32 -13.88 -17.50 -7.33
CA ALA A 32 -13.97 -16.27 -6.55
C ALA A 32 -15.40 -15.73 -6.69
N ALA A 33 -16.12 -15.57 -5.58
CA ALA A 33 -17.42 -14.93 -5.58
C ALA A 33 -17.30 -13.56 -6.28
N PRO A 34 -18.32 -13.12 -7.06
CA PRO A 34 -18.27 -11.85 -7.74
C PRO A 34 -17.98 -10.73 -6.74
N ALA A 35 -16.99 -9.89 -7.06
CA ALA A 35 -16.59 -8.78 -6.19
C ALA A 35 -17.83 -7.91 -5.87
N PRO A 36 -17.98 -7.43 -4.63
CA PRO A 36 -19.08 -6.54 -4.28
C PRO A 36 -19.06 -5.30 -5.18
N PRO A 37 -20.21 -4.64 -5.40
CA PRO A 37 -20.26 -3.41 -6.19
C PRO A 37 -19.24 -2.40 -5.63
N PRO A 38 -18.51 -1.69 -6.50
CA PRO A 38 -17.49 -0.75 -6.05
C PRO A 38 -18.10 0.32 -5.14
N PRO A 39 -17.42 0.73 -4.07
CA PRO A 39 -17.91 1.80 -3.21
C PRO A 39 -18.09 3.10 -3.97
N ASP A 40 -18.99 3.95 -3.48
CA ASP A 40 -19.20 5.28 -4.03
C ASP A 40 -17.91 6.13 -3.90
N PRO A 41 -17.28 6.55 -5.02
CA PRO A 41 -16.05 7.33 -4.97
C PRO A 41 -16.21 8.65 -4.22
N ARG A 42 -17.42 9.22 -4.14
CA ARG A 42 -17.69 10.48 -3.41
C ARG A 42 -17.49 10.37 -1.90
N LYS A 43 -17.44 9.15 -1.37
CA LYS A 43 -17.19 8.86 0.05
C LYS A 43 -15.72 8.57 0.36
N THR A 44 -14.83 8.69 -0.63
CA THR A 44 -13.40 8.48 -0.43
C THR A 44 -12.73 9.68 0.25
N ARG A 45 -11.51 9.47 0.75
CA ARG A 45 -10.68 10.55 1.28
C ARG A 45 -10.33 11.54 0.16
N SER A 46 -10.35 12.84 0.47
CA SER A 46 -9.99 13.92 -0.46
C SER A 46 -10.67 13.81 -1.83
N PHE A 47 -11.98 13.57 -1.85
CA PHE A 47 -12.74 13.51 -3.09
C PHE A 47 -12.71 14.87 -3.82
N ASN A 48 -12.45 14.83 -5.12
CA ASN A 48 -12.55 15.96 -6.05
C ASN A 48 -13.27 15.49 -7.33
N GLU A 49 -14.26 16.23 -7.79
CA GLU A 49 -15.06 15.88 -8.98
C GLU A 49 -14.24 15.79 -10.29
N ASN A 50 -13.08 16.47 -10.34
CA ASN A 50 -12.17 16.46 -11.50
C ASN A 50 -11.13 15.32 -11.44
N MET A 51 -11.13 14.51 -10.38
CA MET A 51 -10.24 13.36 -10.23
C MET A 51 -10.99 12.05 -10.49
N GLU A 52 -10.40 11.17 -11.30
CA GLU A 52 -10.90 9.80 -11.44
C GLU A 52 -10.47 8.97 -10.22
N TYR A 53 -11.39 8.19 -9.65
CA TYR A 53 -11.10 7.25 -8.57
C TYR A 53 -11.39 5.82 -8.99
N ARG A 54 -10.46 4.91 -8.68
CA ARG A 54 -10.53 3.50 -9.03
C ARG A 54 -10.52 2.64 -7.78
N ARG A 55 -11.30 1.55 -7.81
CA ARG A 55 -11.31 0.56 -6.73
C ARG A 55 -9.98 -0.19 -6.70
N LEU A 56 -9.32 -0.22 -5.56
CA LEU A 56 -8.06 -0.94 -5.35
C LEU A 56 -8.33 -2.40 -4.98
N GLY A 57 -8.83 -3.18 -5.95
CA GLY A 57 -9.17 -4.60 -5.76
C GLY A 57 -10.03 -4.84 -4.51
N ARG A 58 -9.82 -5.98 -3.87
CA ARG A 58 -10.59 -6.45 -2.70
C ARG A 58 -10.46 -5.57 -1.45
N THR A 59 -9.53 -4.60 -1.44
CA THR A 59 -9.45 -3.61 -0.35
C THR A 59 -10.68 -2.70 -0.33
N ASN A 60 -11.35 -2.56 -1.46
CA ASN A 60 -12.45 -1.63 -1.69
C ASN A 60 -12.10 -0.16 -1.41
N LEU A 61 -10.82 0.19 -1.30
CA LEU A 61 -10.42 1.60 -1.28
C LEU A 61 -10.66 2.22 -2.66
N MET A 62 -11.23 3.42 -2.68
CA MET A 62 -11.35 4.23 -3.89
C MET A 62 -10.15 5.18 -3.96
N ILE A 63 -9.11 4.78 -4.67
CA ILE A 63 -7.87 5.56 -4.78
C ILE A 63 -7.88 6.41 -6.04
N SER A 64 -7.26 7.59 -5.98
CA SER A 64 -7.10 8.46 -7.14
C SER A 64 -6.33 7.74 -8.25
N ALA A 65 -6.75 7.92 -9.51
CA ALA A 65 -6.14 7.27 -10.68
C ALA A 65 -4.66 7.64 -10.85
N VAL A 66 -4.26 8.79 -10.31
CA VAL A 66 -2.87 9.21 -10.13
C VAL A 66 -2.60 9.35 -8.64
N SER A 67 -1.49 8.78 -8.16
CA SER A 67 -1.07 8.83 -6.76
C SER A 67 0.31 9.47 -6.63
N MET A 68 0.64 9.93 -5.41
CA MET A 68 1.95 10.52 -5.14
C MET A 68 2.94 9.44 -4.69
N GLY A 69 4.05 9.29 -5.43
CA GLY A 69 5.19 8.52 -4.98
C GLY A 69 6.04 9.30 -3.98
N GLY A 70 6.62 8.61 -3.01
CA GLY A 70 7.41 9.22 -1.94
C GLY A 70 8.76 9.74 -2.42
N HIS A 71 9.32 9.19 -3.49
CA HIS A 71 10.61 9.65 -3.99
C HIS A 71 10.59 11.13 -4.36
N TRP A 72 11.55 11.87 -3.81
CA TRP A 72 11.94 13.19 -4.30
C TRP A 72 13.36 13.12 -4.85
N LYS A 73 13.57 13.75 -6.00
CA LYS A 73 14.89 13.91 -6.62
C LYS A 73 15.05 15.34 -7.11
N ASN A 74 16.29 15.81 -7.21
CA ASN A 74 16.62 17.11 -7.78
C ASN A 74 15.90 18.29 -7.11
N LEU A 75 15.73 18.25 -5.78
CA LEU A 75 15.26 19.40 -5.03
C LEU A 75 16.42 20.38 -4.79
N PRO A 76 16.18 21.70 -4.87
CA PRO A 76 17.19 22.71 -4.54
C PRO A 76 17.41 22.87 -3.03
N TYR A 77 16.72 22.08 -2.22
CA TYR A 77 16.76 22.13 -0.76
C TYR A 77 17.41 20.87 -0.20
N ARG A 78 18.24 21.02 0.84
CA ARG A 78 18.80 19.89 1.56
C ARG A 78 17.72 19.24 2.42
N GLN A 79 17.69 17.90 2.44
CA GLN A 79 16.79 17.16 3.32
C GLN A 79 17.00 17.58 4.78
N GLY A 80 15.91 17.93 5.47
CA GLY A 80 15.91 18.38 6.87
C GLY A 80 15.87 19.89 7.05
N ASP A 81 16.16 20.68 6.01
CA ASP A 81 16.09 22.15 6.09
C ASP A 81 14.63 22.63 6.15
N ALA A 82 14.42 23.83 6.72
CA ALA A 82 13.08 24.42 6.84
C ALA A 82 12.36 24.53 5.49
N GLU A 83 13.09 24.93 4.43
CA GLU A 83 12.56 25.02 3.07
C GLU A 83 12.20 23.66 2.47
N PHE A 84 12.96 22.60 2.80
CA PHE A 84 12.60 21.24 2.39
C PHE A 84 11.26 20.84 3.01
N HIS A 85 11.10 21.00 4.33
CA HIS A 85 9.85 20.66 5.01
C HIS A 85 8.66 21.51 4.54
N LYS A 86 8.88 22.81 4.31
CA LYS A 86 7.87 23.70 3.71
C LYS A 86 7.43 23.20 2.34
N ASN A 87 8.38 22.88 1.47
CA ASN A 87 8.11 22.35 0.15
C ASN A 87 7.33 21.02 0.19
N ARG A 88 7.65 20.11 1.12
CA ARG A 88 6.89 18.85 1.27
C ARG A 88 5.44 19.10 1.68
N ARG A 89 5.19 20.05 2.59
CA ARG A 89 3.82 20.45 2.97
C ARG A 89 3.06 21.08 1.80
N GLU A 90 3.70 21.92 1.00
CA GLU A 90 3.08 22.54 -0.18
C GLU A 90 2.72 21.51 -1.26
N VAL A 91 3.60 20.53 -1.51
CA VAL A 91 3.32 19.44 -2.44
C VAL A 91 2.13 18.61 -1.98
N ILE A 92 2.04 18.28 -0.69
CA ILE A 92 0.88 17.56 -0.13
C ILE A 92 -0.40 18.39 -0.27
N ALA A 93 -0.34 19.70 0.03
CA ALA A 93 -1.50 20.57 -0.11
C ALA A 93 -2.02 20.57 -1.55
N ALA A 94 -1.13 20.78 -2.53
CA ALA A 94 -1.49 20.74 -3.94
C ALA A 94 -2.06 19.37 -4.35
N ALA A 95 -1.48 18.27 -3.86
CA ALA A 95 -1.98 16.92 -4.13
C ALA A 95 -3.42 16.76 -3.64
N LEU A 96 -3.72 17.18 -2.40
CA LEU A 96 -5.06 17.13 -1.81
C LEU A 96 -6.05 18.02 -2.57
N ASP A 97 -5.65 19.24 -2.94
CA ASP A 97 -6.48 20.18 -3.69
C ASP A 97 -6.91 19.61 -5.05
N HIS A 98 -6.06 18.77 -5.67
CA HIS A 98 -6.36 18.06 -6.91
C HIS A 98 -6.97 16.66 -6.71
N GLY A 99 -7.35 16.30 -5.49
CA GLY A 99 -8.03 15.04 -5.19
C GLY A 99 -7.13 13.80 -5.11
N ILE A 100 -5.81 13.96 -5.09
CA ILE A 100 -4.89 12.84 -4.85
C ILE A 100 -5.07 12.39 -3.41
N ASN A 101 -5.37 11.10 -3.24
CA ASN A 101 -5.70 10.54 -1.93
C ASN A 101 -4.88 9.31 -1.56
N TYR A 102 -3.78 9.03 -2.28
CA TYR A 102 -2.83 7.98 -1.92
C TYR A 102 -1.39 8.46 -2.04
N ILE A 103 -0.58 8.20 -1.00
CA ILE A 103 0.88 8.38 -0.98
C ILE A 103 1.53 7.03 -0.74
N ASP A 104 2.55 6.70 -1.53
CA ASP A 104 3.38 5.49 -1.35
C ASP A 104 4.83 5.87 -1.03
N ALA A 105 5.29 5.61 0.19
CA ALA A 105 6.67 5.84 0.63
C ALA A 105 7.47 4.53 0.71
N CYS A 106 8.66 4.46 0.10
CA CYS A 106 9.35 3.18 -0.07
C CYS A 106 10.50 2.90 0.92
N TRP A 107 10.80 3.85 1.80
CA TRP A 107 11.84 3.70 2.83
C TRP A 107 11.61 4.66 3.99
N SER A 108 12.29 4.44 5.11
CA SER A 108 12.09 5.16 6.37
C SER A 108 12.17 6.68 6.24
N GLY A 109 13.13 7.21 5.48
CA GLY A 109 13.26 8.66 5.30
C GLY A 109 12.05 9.30 4.61
N GLU A 110 11.48 8.64 3.61
CA GLU A 110 10.22 9.06 2.99
C GLU A 110 9.07 9.00 3.98
N VAL A 111 8.95 7.89 4.72
CA VAL A 111 7.86 7.72 5.68
C VAL A 111 7.87 8.83 6.71
N LEU A 112 9.03 9.13 7.29
CA LEU A 112 9.16 10.19 8.29
C LEU A 112 8.80 11.57 7.74
N VAL A 113 9.28 11.89 6.54
CA VAL A 113 9.01 13.18 5.91
C VAL A 113 7.52 13.35 5.60
N TYR A 114 6.87 12.34 5.01
CA TYR A 114 5.45 12.46 4.68
C TYR A 114 4.55 12.35 5.92
N ALA A 115 4.92 11.55 6.93
CA ALA A 115 4.17 11.52 8.19
C ALA A 115 4.20 12.88 8.90
N GLU A 116 5.36 13.54 8.96
CA GLU A 116 5.51 14.89 9.51
C GLU A 116 4.73 15.92 8.68
N ALA A 117 4.91 15.92 7.37
CA ALA A 117 4.30 16.91 6.49
C ALA A 117 2.76 16.76 6.39
N LEU A 118 2.22 15.55 6.55
CA LEU A 118 0.78 15.32 6.66
C LEU A 118 0.23 15.89 7.97
N GLY A 119 0.90 15.65 9.09
CA GLY A 119 0.51 16.15 10.41
C GLY A 119 -0.99 15.94 10.68
N PRO A 120 -1.76 17.00 11.00
CA PRO A 120 -3.21 16.91 11.22
C PRO A 120 -4.02 16.39 10.03
N ARG A 121 -3.51 16.51 8.79
CA ARG A 121 -4.18 16.07 7.56
C ARG A 121 -3.99 14.58 7.26
N ARG A 122 -3.39 13.80 8.17
CA ARG A 122 -3.14 12.36 7.98
C ARG A 122 -4.38 11.57 7.54
N GLU A 123 -5.56 11.90 8.06
CA GLU A 123 -6.81 11.21 7.75
C GLU A 123 -7.43 11.63 6.41
N GLN A 124 -6.89 12.64 5.75
CA GLN A 124 -7.30 13.07 4.40
C GLN A 124 -6.60 12.28 3.29
N ILE A 125 -5.65 11.40 3.62
CA ILE A 125 -4.93 10.59 2.64
C ILE A 125 -4.81 9.15 3.07
N TYR A 126 -4.86 8.22 2.13
CA TYR A 126 -4.37 6.86 2.34
C TYR A 126 -2.86 6.87 2.27
N PHE A 127 -2.22 6.33 3.31
CA PHE A 127 -0.77 6.27 3.38
C PHE A 127 -0.29 4.83 3.31
N GLY A 128 0.40 4.49 2.24
CA GLY A 128 1.10 3.22 2.08
C GLY A 128 2.60 3.40 2.29
N PHE A 129 3.24 2.45 2.98
CA PHE A 129 4.69 2.47 3.05
C PHE A 129 5.37 1.12 3.25
N ASP A 130 6.68 1.12 2.94
CA ASP A 130 7.66 0.16 3.42
C ASP A 130 8.61 0.82 4.43
N TRP A 131 8.85 0.13 5.55
CA TRP A 131 9.84 0.51 6.56
C TRP A 131 10.91 -0.57 6.77
N THR A 132 10.62 -1.80 6.35
CA THR A 132 11.34 -3.00 6.76
C THR A 132 12.63 -3.25 6.02
N LEU A 133 12.90 -2.49 4.94
CA LEU A 133 14.01 -2.78 4.04
C LEU A 133 13.94 -4.23 3.56
N GLY A 134 12.78 -4.69 3.07
CA GLY A 134 12.53 -6.08 2.63
C GLY A 134 13.47 -6.64 1.56
N ARG A 135 14.43 -5.83 1.11
CA ARG A 135 15.55 -6.23 0.25
C ARG A 135 16.73 -6.84 1.03
N ASP A 136 16.81 -6.64 2.34
CA ASP A 136 17.87 -7.20 3.19
C ASP A 136 17.53 -8.64 3.62
N PRO A 137 18.29 -9.67 3.19
CA PRO A 137 18.09 -11.06 3.60
C PRO A 137 18.14 -11.28 5.12
N ALA A 138 18.90 -10.47 5.86
CA ALA A 138 18.96 -10.56 7.32
C ALA A 138 17.64 -10.14 7.98
N ILE A 139 16.88 -9.27 7.33
CA ILE A 139 15.55 -8.86 7.80
C ILE A 139 14.48 -9.85 7.33
N VAL A 140 14.37 -10.12 6.03
CA VAL A 140 13.30 -11.03 5.52
C VAL A 140 13.50 -12.49 5.93
N GLY A 141 14.71 -12.85 6.38
CA GLY A 141 15.00 -14.14 6.98
C GLY A 141 14.32 -14.39 8.32
N SER A 142 13.73 -13.37 8.96
CA SER A 142 13.03 -13.48 10.24
C SER A 142 11.72 -12.69 10.26
N VAL A 143 10.63 -13.39 10.61
CA VAL A 143 9.31 -12.78 10.81
C VAL A 143 9.38 -11.72 11.92
N GLU A 144 10.13 -11.99 12.99
CA GLU A 144 10.28 -11.10 14.14
C GLU A 144 10.97 -9.79 13.74
N ARG A 145 11.98 -9.83 12.88
CA ARG A 145 12.65 -8.63 12.36
C ARG A 145 11.71 -7.78 11.51
N LEU A 146 10.88 -8.40 10.67
CA LEU A 146 9.84 -7.69 9.90
C LEU A 146 8.82 -7.01 10.82
N LYS A 147 8.35 -7.71 11.86
CA LYS A 147 7.44 -7.17 12.88
C LYS A 147 8.06 -5.97 13.62
N GLN A 148 9.30 -6.11 14.07
CA GLN A 148 10.05 -5.04 14.71
C GLN A 148 10.21 -3.83 13.78
N GLY A 149 10.48 -4.06 12.49
CA GLY A 149 10.56 -3.00 11.50
C GLY A 149 9.26 -2.20 11.39
N LEU A 150 8.10 -2.86 11.28
CA LEU A 150 6.82 -2.15 11.24
C LEU A 150 6.57 -1.36 12.54
N ASP A 151 6.82 -1.97 13.69
CA ASP A 151 6.60 -1.35 15.00
C ASP A 151 7.46 -0.10 15.18
N GLU A 152 8.72 -0.19 14.78
CA GLU A 152 9.63 0.93 14.81
C GLU A 152 9.19 2.04 13.84
N GLY A 153 8.73 1.68 12.65
CA GLY A 153 8.24 2.65 11.68
C GLY A 153 7.02 3.42 12.14
N LEU A 154 6.02 2.72 12.66
CA LEU A 154 4.83 3.36 13.23
C LEU A 154 5.22 4.26 14.41
N ARG A 155 6.10 3.78 15.31
CA ARG A 155 6.57 4.54 16.46
C ARG A 155 7.32 5.82 16.06
N GLN A 156 8.29 5.73 15.16
CA GLN A 156 9.07 6.90 14.73
C GLN A 156 8.23 7.88 13.91
N ALA A 157 7.35 7.38 13.04
CA ALA A 157 6.43 8.20 12.26
C ALA A 157 5.27 8.78 13.09
N LYS A 158 5.14 8.38 14.37
CA LYS A 158 4.05 8.76 15.28
C LYS A 158 2.67 8.40 14.72
N LEU A 159 2.57 7.22 14.10
CA LEU A 159 1.36 6.68 13.51
C LEU A 159 0.84 5.51 14.35
N ASP A 160 -0.48 5.43 14.49
CA ASP A 160 -1.13 4.30 15.17
C ASP A 160 -1.31 3.09 14.24
N TYR A 161 -1.40 3.35 12.94
CA TYR A 161 -1.58 2.38 11.87
C TYR A 161 -1.08 2.93 10.51
N VAL A 162 -0.92 2.04 9.53
CA VAL A 162 -0.70 2.35 8.11
C VAL A 162 -1.86 1.84 7.26
N ASP A 163 -2.27 2.58 6.21
CA ASP A 163 -3.38 2.14 5.36
C ASP A 163 -2.96 0.94 4.50
N LEU A 164 -1.78 0.98 3.89
CA LEU A 164 -1.19 -0.15 3.17
C LEU A 164 0.24 -0.41 3.66
N TRP A 165 0.44 -1.49 4.39
CA TRP A 165 1.81 -1.95 4.65
C TRP A 165 2.25 -2.85 3.50
N ARG A 166 3.23 -2.38 2.73
CA ARG A 166 3.75 -3.14 1.61
C ARG A 166 5.25 -3.37 1.77
N ILE A 167 5.70 -4.60 1.61
CA ILE A 167 7.11 -4.97 1.74
C ILE A 167 7.76 -4.97 0.35
N THR A 168 8.87 -4.24 0.19
CA THR A 168 9.64 -4.25 -1.06
C THR A 168 10.48 -5.51 -1.13
N LEU A 169 10.16 -6.39 -2.08
CA LEU A 169 10.92 -7.60 -2.33
C LEU A 169 12.20 -7.28 -3.12
N ARG A 170 13.15 -8.22 -3.12
CA ARG A 170 14.36 -8.10 -3.92
C ARG A 170 14.04 -8.19 -5.40
N GLU A 171 14.77 -7.39 -6.16
CA GLU A 171 14.60 -7.25 -7.61
C GLU A 171 15.83 -7.86 -8.31
N HIS A 172 15.65 -8.43 -9.50
CA HIS A 172 16.72 -8.93 -10.38
C HIS A 172 17.45 -10.19 -9.89
N VAL A 173 18.78 -10.11 -9.67
CA VAL A 173 19.68 -11.27 -9.53
C VAL A 173 19.51 -12.07 -8.24
N THR A 174 18.83 -11.51 -7.23
CA THR A 174 18.64 -12.14 -5.92
C THR A 174 17.16 -12.28 -5.62
N PHE A 175 16.53 -13.35 -6.10
CA PHE A 175 15.15 -13.64 -5.73
C PHE A 175 15.01 -13.92 -4.22
N ASN A 176 13.83 -13.61 -3.69
CA ASN A 176 13.44 -14.10 -2.37
C ASN A 176 13.23 -15.62 -2.47
N THR A 177 13.83 -16.36 -1.53
CA THR A 177 13.58 -17.79 -1.35
C THR A 177 12.14 -18.02 -0.91
N ALA A 178 11.61 -19.23 -1.14
CA ALA A 178 10.28 -19.59 -0.66
C ALA A 178 10.12 -19.31 0.85
N ARG A 179 11.13 -19.66 1.66
CA ARG A 179 11.11 -19.40 3.11
C ARG A 179 11.02 -17.91 3.45
N GLU A 180 11.75 -17.04 2.75
CA GLU A 180 11.65 -15.60 2.97
C GLU A 180 10.28 -15.05 2.56
N ILE A 181 9.67 -15.58 1.50
CA ILE A 181 8.30 -15.22 1.12
C ILE A 181 7.30 -15.65 2.19
N GLU A 182 7.41 -16.87 2.73
CA GLU A 182 6.54 -17.31 3.83
C GLU A 182 6.71 -16.42 5.07
N ASN A 183 7.93 -15.98 5.37
CA ASN A 183 8.16 -15.03 6.47
C ASN A 183 7.49 -13.67 6.21
N VAL A 184 7.60 -13.15 4.98
CA VAL A 184 6.93 -11.90 4.56
C VAL A 184 5.42 -12.03 4.73
N VAL A 185 4.83 -13.11 4.22
CA VAL A 185 3.38 -13.36 4.31
C VAL A 185 2.93 -13.46 5.77
N ALA A 186 3.65 -14.22 6.60
CA ALA A 186 3.34 -14.33 8.03
C ALA A 186 3.41 -12.98 8.76
N ALA A 187 4.35 -12.11 8.38
CA ALA A 187 4.43 -10.76 8.93
C ALA A 187 3.23 -9.90 8.49
N LEU A 188 2.89 -9.91 7.19
CA LEU A 188 1.74 -9.19 6.64
C LEU A 188 0.44 -9.61 7.35
N GLU A 189 0.18 -10.91 7.47
CA GLU A 189 -1.00 -11.44 8.16
C GLU A 189 -1.07 -10.97 9.61
N TRP A 190 0.06 -10.99 10.31
CA TRP A 190 0.15 -10.46 11.67
C TRP A 190 -0.17 -8.96 11.74
N ALA A 191 0.37 -8.15 10.83
CA ALA A 191 0.16 -6.70 10.84
C ALA A 191 -1.31 -6.36 10.63
N LYS A 192 -1.98 -7.09 9.73
CA LYS A 192 -3.42 -6.96 9.52
C LYS A 192 -4.23 -7.43 10.73
N LYS A 193 -3.93 -8.62 11.26
CA LYS A 193 -4.62 -9.20 12.43
C LYS A 193 -4.50 -8.33 13.67
N THR A 194 -3.38 -7.63 13.85
CA THR A 194 -3.14 -6.74 14.99
C THR A 194 -3.64 -5.30 14.77
N GLY A 195 -4.20 -5.01 13.60
CA GLY A 195 -4.71 -3.70 13.22
C GLY A 195 -3.64 -2.62 13.00
N LYS A 196 -2.38 -3.04 12.84
CA LYS A 196 -1.25 -2.13 12.54
C LYS A 196 -1.23 -1.72 11.08
N ALA A 197 -1.73 -2.59 10.19
CA ALA A 197 -1.98 -2.31 8.79
C ALA A 197 -3.46 -2.54 8.45
N ARG A 198 -4.08 -1.66 7.67
CA ARG A 198 -5.46 -1.91 7.19
C ARG A 198 -5.46 -2.93 6.06
N PHE A 199 -4.51 -2.77 5.14
CA PHE A 199 -4.28 -3.65 4.00
C PHE A 199 -2.81 -3.99 3.89
N THR A 200 -2.53 -5.09 3.21
CA THR A 200 -1.18 -5.63 3.07
C THR A 200 -0.82 -5.92 1.63
N GLY A 201 0.47 -5.89 1.33
CA GLY A 201 0.94 -6.09 -0.03
C GLY A 201 2.44 -6.23 -0.17
N VAL A 202 2.89 -6.28 -1.41
CA VAL A 202 4.31 -6.31 -1.77
C VAL A 202 4.60 -5.40 -2.95
N SER A 203 5.82 -4.90 -3.01
CA SER A 203 6.38 -4.30 -4.22
C SER A 203 7.41 -5.24 -4.85
N THR A 204 7.30 -5.51 -6.14
CA THR A 204 8.23 -6.41 -6.84
C THR A 204 8.31 -6.12 -8.34
N HIS A 205 9.45 -6.42 -8.94
CA HIS A 205 9.65 -6.42 -10.39
C HIS A 205 9.39 -7.80 -11.04
N HIS A 206 9.23 -8.87 -10.26
CA HIS A 206 9.11 -10.23 -10.78
C HIS A 206 7.67 -10.54 -11.25
N ARG A 207 7.30 -10.06 -12.43
CA ARG A 207 5.93 -10.21 -12.96
C ARG A 207 5.41 -11.66 -13.07
N PRO A 208 6.19 -12.66 -13.56
CA PRO A 208 5.72 -14.04 -13.57
C PRO A 208 5.35 -14.58 -12.18
N TRP A 209 6.18 -14.29 -11.17
CA TRP A 209 5.92 -14.70 -9.79
C TRP A 209 4.65 -14.07 -9.21
N ILE A 210 4.30 -12.83 -9.59
CA ILE A 210 3.07 -12.16 -9.11
C ILE A 210 1.84 -13.05 -9.38
N ALA A 211 1.75 -13.67 -10.56
CA ALA A 211 0.59 -14.47 -10.94
C ALA A 211 0.38 -15.67 -10.01
N GLU A 212 1.46 -16.36 -9.66
CA GLU A 212 1.44 -17.49 -8.73
C GLU A 212 1.23 -17.02 -7.29
N ALA A 213 1.88 -15.93 -6.89
CA ALA A 213 1.87 -15.42 -5.53
C ALA A 213 0.47 -14.95 -5.11
N VAL A 214 -0.24 -14.18 -5.96
CA VAL A 214 -1.58 -13.69 -5.62
C VAL A 214 -2.63 -14.79 -5.53
N ALA A 215 -2.40 -15.91 -6.22
CA ALA A 215 -3.23 -17.10 -6.11
C ALA A 215 -2.97 -17.87 -4.81
N LYS A 216 -1.70 -17.94 -4.41
CA LYS A 216 -1.25 -18.71 -3.25
C LYS A 216 -1.46 -17.99 -1.91
N TYR A 217 -1.31 -16.66 -1.88
CA TYR A 217 -1.22 -15.88 -0.65
C TYR A 217 -2.31 -14.81 -0.55
N PRO A 218 -3.43 -15.09 0.15
CA PRO A 218 -4.52 -14.12 0.34
C PRO A 218 -4.11 -12.82 1.04
N ALA A 219 -3.01 -12.82 1.80
CA ALA A 219 -2.44 -11.64 2.44
C ALA A 219 -1.88 -10.60 1.43
N LEU A 220 -1.68 -10.99 0.18
CA LEU A 220 -1.28 -10.08 -0.90
C LEU A 220 -2.52 -9.39 -1.48
N GLU A 221 -3.01 -8.36 -0.80
CA GLU A 221 -4.20 -7.62 -1.24
C GLU A 221 -3.88 -6.55 -2.27
N VAL A 222 -2.64 -6.03 -2.23
CA VAL A 222 -2.13 -5.05 -3.19
C VAL A 222 -0.75 -5.45 -3.67
N VAL A 223 -0.52 -5.32 -4.97
CA VAL A 223 0.79 -5.48 -5.60
C VAL A 223 1.21 -4.17 -6.24
N ILE A 224 2.45 -3.77 -5.99
CA ILE A 224 3.08 -2.62 -6.59
C ILE A 224 4.16 -3.12 -7.54
N THR A 225 4.10 -2.72 -8.81
CA THR A 225 5.06 -3.22 -9.83
C THR A 225 5.24 -2.22 -10.96
N PRO A 226 6.40 -2.19 -11.65
CA PRO A 226 6.60 -1.28 -12.77
C PRO A 226 5.56 -1.49 -13.86
N TYR A 227 4.92 -0.41 -14.27
CA TYR A 227 4.04 -0.36 -15.42
C TYR A 227 4.13 1.05 -16.04
N SER A 228 5.04 1.18 -17.00
CA SER A 228 5.30 2.44 -17.70
C SER A 228 4.32 2.65 -18.87
N ALA A 229 4.29 3.85 -19.46
CA ALA A 229 3.47 4.16 -20.64
C ALA A 229 3.72 3.21 -21.83
N GLY A 230 4.95 2.68 -21.96
CA GLY A 230 5.32 1.69 -22.98
C GLY A 230 4.95 0.25 -22.62
N SER A 231 4.49 -0.02 -21.40
CA SER A 231 4.10 -1.37 -20.98
C SER A 231 2.84 -1.83 -21.72
N ARG A 232 2.77 -3.13 -21.99
CA ARG A 232 1.60 -3.79 -22.60
C ARG A 232 1.29 -5.05 -21.82
N GLU A 233 0.00 -5.32 -21.68
CA GLU A 233 -0.50 -6.60 -21.19
C GLU A 233 -0.20 -7.69 -22.22
N LYS A 234 0.28 -8.85 -21.76
CA LYS A 234 0.46 -10.01 -22.64
C LYS A 234 -0.93 -10.58 -22.99
N PRO A 235 -1.16 -11.03 -24.24
CA PRO A 235 -2.42 -11.67 -24.61
C PRO A 235 -2.71 -12.97 -23.83
N VAL A 236 -1.68 -13.69 -23.40
CA VAL A 236 -1.78 -14.97 -22.68
C VAL A 236 -0.73 -15.03 -21.57
N GLY A 237 -1.07 -15.64 -20.44
CA GLY A 237 -0.15 -15.86 -19.31
C GLY A 237 0.25 -14.56 -18.62
N SER A 238 -0.64 -13.57 -18.65
CA SER A 238 -0.44 -12.28 -18.03
C SER A 238 -0.68 -12.34 -16.53
N MET A 239 0.13 -11.63 -15.73
CA MET A 239 -0.15 -11.46 -14.30
C MET A 239 -1.53 -10.82 -14.05
N PHE A 240 -2.04 -10.05 -15.00
CA PHE A 240 -3.33 -9.36 -14.90
C PHE A 240 -4.51 -10.34 -14.82
N ASP A 241 -4.41 -11.53 -15.43
CA ASP A 241 -5.46 -12.56 -15.33
C ASP A 241 -5.62 -13.02 -13.88
N ALA A 242 -4.50 -13.28 -13.20
CA ALA A 242 -4.50 -13.64 -11.78
C ALA A 242 -4.97 -12.48 -10.91
N VAL A 243 -4.45 -11.26 -11.15
CA VAL A 243 -4.86 -10.05 -10.39
C VAL A 243 -6.37 -9.81 -10.49
N ARG A 244 -6.97 -9.96 -11.68
CA ARG A 244 -8.43 -9.85 -11.87
C ARG A 244 -9.17 -11.01 -11.19
N ARG A 245 -8.72 -12.25 -11.41
CA ARG A 245 -9.36 -13.47 -10.86
C ARG A 245 -9.42 -13.46 -9.33
N TYR A 246 -8.36 -12.99 -8.69
CA TYR A 246 -8.25 -12.94 -7.23
C TYR A 246 -8.57 -11.54 -6.68
N ASP A 247 -9.07 -10.62 -7.50
CA ASP A 247 -9.41 -9.25 -7.09
C ASP A 247 -8.31 -8.56 -6.26
N VAL A 248 -7.06 -8.61 -6.74
CA VAL A 248 -5.92 -7.96 -6.09
C VAL A 248 -5.78 -6.53 -6.61
N GLY A 249 -5.52 -5.59 -5.72
CA GLY A 249 -5.22 -4.21 -6.09
C GLY A 249 -3.87 -4.12 -6.79
N LEU A 250 -3.78 -3.32 -7.86
CA LEU A 250 -2.53 -3.11 -8.58
C LEU A 250 -2.18 -1.63 -8.65
N ILE A 251 -0.96 -1.27 -8.26
CA ILE A 251 -0.42 0.09 -8.37
C ILE A 251 0.80 0.05 -9.29
N GLY A 252 0.72 0.76 -10.42
CA GLY A 252 1.80 0.89 -11.39
C GLY A 252 2.81 1.94 -10.96
N ILE A 253 4.09 1.58 -10.92
CA ILE A 253 5.19 2.54 -10.68
C ILE A 253 6.02 2.77 -11.93
N LYS A 254 6.84 3.84 -11.89
CA LYS A 254 7.73 4.27 -12.99
C LYS A 254 6.96 4.57 -14.29
N PRO A 255 5.87 5.37 -14.24
CA PRO A 255 5.05 5.65 -15.42
C PRO A 255 5.87 6.27 -16.56
N PHE A 256 6.86 7.10 -16.24
CA PHE A 256 7.74 7.83 -17.17
C PHE A 256 9.10 7.17 -17.43
N ALA A 257 9.34 5.94 -16.98
CA ALA A 257 10.60 5.22 -17.26
C ALA A 257 11.92 5.97 -16.94
N SER A 258 11.90 6.86 -15.93
CA SER A 258 13.00 7.74 -15.45
C SER A 258 13.15 9.10 -16.13
N GLY A 259 12.15 9.54 -16.90
CA GLY A 259 12.12 10.85 -17.55
C GLY A 259 11.49 10.73 -18.92
#